data_AF-A0A3D1THJ9-F1
#
_entry.id   AF-A0A3D1THJ9-F1
#
_cell.length_a   1.000
_cell.length_b   1.000
_cell.length_c   1.000
_cell.angle_alpha   90.00
_cell.angle_beta   90.00
_cell.angle_gamma   90.00
#
_symmetry.space_group_name_H-M   'P 1'
#
loop_
_entity.id
_entity.type
_entity.pdbx_description
1 polymer ?
#
loop_
_entity_poly.entity_id
_entity_poly.type
_entity_poly.pdbx_seq_one_letter_code
_entity_poly.pdbx_strand_id
1 'polypeptide(L)'
;GLHPVRVGELPLQCAALNQSNVTVQTLAAEGSFRQDPEMVMQAIAMDPLTSAVCTLAEARAMTEEMLHAQQEWLPQFRGKQLRPTPSIPNPPESERAEVPLDPALAIANRFSKLAEQ
;
A
#
# COMPACT_ATOMS: atom_id res chain seq x y z
N GLY A 1 -13.82 35.42 0.01
CA GLY A 1 -13.91 34.11 0.71
C GLY A 1 -13.79 33.01 -0.32
N LEU A 2 -14.06 31.75 0.07
CA LEU A 2 -14.19 30.66 -0.90
C LEU A 2 -15.58 30.72 -1.56
N HIS A 3 -15.64 30.62 -2.89
CA HIS A 3 -16.88 30.60 -3.67
C HIS A 3 -16.95 29.30 -4.49
N PRO A 4 -17.40 28.19 -3.87
CA PRO A 4 -17.47 26.90 -4.56
C PRO A 4 -18.49 26.93 -5.70
N VAL A 5 -18.18 26.22 -6.78
CA VAL A 5 -19.06 26.06 -7.95
C VAL A 5 -19.50 24.60 -8.03
N ARG A 6 -20.79 24.37 -8.29
CA ARG A 6 -21.34 23.02 -8.42
C ARG A 6 -20.84 22.37 -9.71
N VAL A 7 -20.12 21.26 -9.59
CA VAL A 7 -19.64 20.44 -10.73
C VAL A 7 -20.68 19.41 -11.17
N GLY A 8 -21.43 18.83 -10.22
CA GLY A 8 -22.35 17.71 -10.47
C GLY A 8 -21.69 16.35 -10.25
N GLU A 9 -22.32 15.28 -10.73
CA GLU A 9 -21.77 13.92 -10.64
C GLU A 9 -20.55 13.78 -11.56
N LEU A 10 -19.46 13.26 -11.01
CA LEU A 10 -18.30 12.89 -11.82
C LEU A 10 -18.60 11.60 -12.61
N PRO A 11 -18.01 11.41 -13.80
CA PRO A 11 -17.99 10.10 -14.44
C PRO A 11 -17.48 9.04 -13.46
N LEU A 12 -18.10 7.86 -13.47
CA LEU A 12 -17.90 6.83 -12.44
C LEU A 12 -16.41 6.48 -12.23
N GLN A 13 -15.65 6.37 -13.31
CA GLN A 13 -14.21 6.08 -13.25
C GLN A 13 -13.41 7.20 -12.58
N CYS A 14 -13.78 8.47 -12.79
CA CYS A 14 -13.13 9.62 -12.15
C CYS A 14 -13.50 9.70 -10.67
N ALA A 15 -14.76 9.44 -10.33
CA ALA A 15 -15.21 9.34 -8.94
C ALA A 15 -14.44 8.24 -8.19
N ALA A 16 -14.28 7.05 -8.79
CA ALA A 16 -13.56 5.95 -8.20
C ALA A 16 -12.06 6.26 -7.98
N LEU A 17 -11.39 6.88 -8.96
CA LEU A 17 -9.98 7.30 -8.83
C LEU A 17 -9.80 8.37 -7.74
N ASN A 18 -10.72 9.33 -7.64
CA ASN A 18 -10.67 10.30 -6.56
C ASN A 18 -10.93 9.65 -5.20
N GLN A 19 -11.88 8.72 -5.14
CA GLN A 19 -12.23 8.04 -3.90
C GLN A 19 -11.06 7.23 -3.33
N SER A 20 -10.25 6.57 -4.15
CA SER A 20 -9.06 5.86 -3.66
C SER A 20 -8.06 6.81 -2.99
N ASN A 21 -7.81 7.98 -3.58
CA ASN A 21 -6.91 9.00 -3.02
C ASN A 21 -7.49 9.68 -1.76
N VAL A 22 -8.79 9.99 -1.76
CA VAL A 22 -9.47 10.59 -0.60
C VAL A 22 -9.43 9.63 0.59
N THR A 23 -9.58 8.32 0.36
CA THR A 23 -9.48 7.31 1.42
C THR A 23 -8.11 7.33 2.10
N VAL A 24 -7.00 7.46 1.36
CA VAL A 24 -5.64 7.59 1.92
C VAL A 24 -5.55 8.81 2.84
N GLN A 25 -6.00 9.97 2.37
CA GLN A 25 -5.97 11.22 3.15
C GLN A 25 -6.85 11.14 4.39
N THR A 26 -8.02 10.50 4.27
CA THR A 26 -8.96 10.30 5.38
C THR A 26 -8.32 9.41 6.44
N LEU A 27 -7.73 8.28 6.06
CA LEU A 27 -7.02 7.39 6.99
C LEU A 27 -5.87 8.12 7.69
N ALA A 28 -5.08 8.91 6.96
CA ALA A 28 -3.97 9.67 7.55
C ALA A 28 -4.47 10.72 8.57
N ALA A 29 -5.53 11.46 8.23
CA ALA A 29 -6.13 12.45 9.12
C ALA A 29 -6.73 11.79 10.38
N GLU A 30 -7.51 10.73 10.19
CA GLU A 30 -8.12 9.96 11.27
C GLU A 30 -7.06 9.30 12.18
N GLY A 31 -5.99 8.76 11.59
CA GLY A 31 -4.85 8.22 12.34
C GLY A 31 -4.11 9.29 13.15
N SER A 32 -4.00 10.51 12.62
CA SER A 32 -3.47 11.66 13.35
C SER A 32 -4.32 12.04 14.55
N PHE A 33 -5.65 12.17 14.36
CA PHE A 33 -6.57 12.53 15.45
C PHE A 33 -6.68 11.44 16.52
N ARG A 34 -6.69 10.16 16.12
CA ARG A 34 -6.67 9.02 17.05
C ARG A 34 -5.29 8.73 17.63
N GLN A 35 -4.26 9.40 17.11
CA GLN A 35 -2.86 9.16 17.47
C GLN A 35 -2.47 7.69 17.27
N ASP A 36 -3.00 7.04 16.23
CA ASP A 36 -2.83 5.61 15.96
C ASP A 36 -1.82 5.40 14.81
N PRO A 37 -0.58 4.93 15.10
CA PRO A 37 0.41 4.73 14.06
C PRO A 37 0.01 3.60 13.09
N GLU A 38 -0.81 2.64 13.49
CA GLU A 38 -1.28 1.59 12.57
C GLU A 38 -2.19 2.15 11.49
N MET A 39 -3.06 3.09 11.85
CA MET A 39 -3.95 3.75 10.89
C MET A 39 -3.16 4.63 9.90
N VAL A 40 -2.06 5.25 10.36
CA VAL A 40 -1.11 5.96 9.48
C VAL A 40 -0.40 4.99 8.54
N MET A 41 0.06 3.83 9.03
CA MET A 41 0.65 2.80 8.19
C MET A 41 -0.34 2.26 7.15
N GLN A 42 -1.61 2.06 7.52
CA GLN A 42 -2.66 1.66 6.58
C GLN A 42 -2.87 2.72 5.49
N ALA A 43 -2.84 4.01 5.84
CA ALA A 43 -2.91 5.08 4.85
C ALA A 43 -1.76 4.99 3.83
N ILE A 44 -0.52 4.81 4.33
CA ILE A 44 0.68 4.67 3.49
C ILE A 44 0.59 3.40 2.63
N ALA A 45 0.13 2.28 3.18
CA ALA A 45 -0.02 1.04 2.42
C ALA A 45 -1.09 1.13 1.32
N MET A 46 -2.09 2.00 1.47
CA MET A 46 -3.17 2.26 0.50
C MET A 46 -2.81 3.34 -0.53
N ASP A 47 -1.72 4.07 -0.34
CA ASP A 47 -1.25 5.06 -1.29
C ASP A 47 -0.88 4.41 -2.63
N PRO A 48 -1.47 4.82 -3.78
CA PRO A 48 -1.28 4.12 -5.06
C PRO A 48 0.18 4.00 -5.51
N LEU A 49 1.02 4.99 -5.19
CA LEU A 49 2.44 4.93 -5.52
C LEU A 49 3.14 3.91 -4.62
N THR A 50 2.92 4.01 -3.31
CA THR A 50 3.52 3.09 -2.33
C THR A 50 3.11 1.64 -2.61
N SER A 51 1.83 1.36 -2.85
CA SER A 51 1.38 0.00 -3.18
C SER A 51 1.95 -0.53 -4.50
N ALA A 52 2.34 0.36 -5.44
CA ALA A 52 2.90 -0.04 -6.72
C ALA A 52 4.39 -0.42 -6.65
N VAL A 53 5.14 0.17 -5.72
CA VAL A 53 6.61 0.04 -5.69
C VAL A 53 7.16 -0.56 -4.39
N CYS A 54 6.31 -0.73 -3.37
CA CYS A 54 6.69 -1.32 -2.08
C CYS A 54 5.84 -2.55 -1.76
N THR A 55 6.48 -3.55 -1.18
CA THR A 55 5.80 -4.59 -0.41
C THR A 55 5.23 -4.03 0.89
N LEU A 56 4.28 -4.74 1.51
CA LEU A 56 3.72 -4.33 2.80
C LEU A 56 4.78 -4.27 3.92
N ALA A 57 5.84 -5.10 3.83
CA ALA A 57 6.95 -5.08 4.78
C ALA A 57 7.79 -3.81 4.61
N GLU A 58 8.14 -3.44 3.37
CA GLU A 58 8.87 -2.20 3.07
C GLU A 58 8.05 -0.96 3.45
N ALA A 59 6.75 -0.93 3.12
CA ALA A 59 5.87 0.17 3.48
C ALA A 59 5.78 0.36 5.00
N ARG A 60 5.76 -0.74 5.77
CA ARG A 60 5.77 -0.71 7.24
C ARG A 60 7.08 -0.14 7.79
N ALA A 61 8.21 -0.64 7.31
CA ALA A 61 9.53 -0.17 7.73
C ALA A 61 9.71 1.33 7.41
N MET A 62 9.36 1.74 6.18
CA MET A 62 9.37 3.13 5.75
C MET A 62 8.48 4.01 6.65
N THR A 63 7.30 3.54 7.03
CA THR A 63 6.41 4.28 7.93
C THR A 63 7.03 4.48 9.31
N GLU A 64 7.66 3.44 9.86
CA GLU A 64 8.36 3.52 11.15
C GLU A 64 9.50 4.53 11.10
N GLU A 65 10.32 4.49 10.05
CA GLU A 65 11.42 5.43 9.83
C GLU A 65 10.91 6.88 9.69
N MET A 66 9.83 7.10 8.94
CA MET A 66 9.24 8.43 8.81
C MET A 66 8.67 8.95 10.13
N LEU A 67 7.95 8.12 10.88
CA LEU A 67 7.43 8.50 12.19
C LEU A 67 8.57 8.85 13.15
N HIS A 68 9.66 8.07 13.13
CA HIS A 68 10.87 8.33 13.91
C HIS A 68 11.54 9.65 13.51
N ALA A 69 11.76 9.87 12.21
CA ALA A 69 12.39 11.08 11.69
C ALA A 69 11.59 12.36 12.00
N GLN A 70 10.26 12.24 12.09
CA GLN A 70 9.35 13.36 12.32
C GLN A 70 8.89 13.50 13.78
N GLN A 71 9.49 12.78 14.74
CA GLN A 71 9.07 12.79 16.16
C GLN A 71 9.09 14.17 16.82
N GLU A 72 9.91 15.11 16.32
CA GLU A 72 9.92 16.49 16.79
C GLU A 72 8.63 17.22 16.44
N TRP A 73 8.13 17.01 15.21
CA TRP A 73 6.94 17.67 14.66
C TRP A 73 5.65 16.92 14.95
N LEU A 74 5.76 15.63 15.27
CA LEU A 74 4.65 14.72 15.53
C LEU A 74 4.67 14.19 16.98
N PRO A 75 4.62 15.07 18.00
CA PRO A 75 4.76 14.67 19.41
C PRO A 75 3.66 13.70 19.87
N GLN A 76 2.50 13.71 19.22
CA GLN A 76 1.38 12.80 19.51
C GLN A 76 1.70 11.32 19.24
N PHE A 77 2.72 11.05 18.41
CA PHE A 77 3.18 9.70 18.11
C PHE A 77 4.43 9.29 18.92
N ARG A 78 4.94 10.17 19.79
CA ARG A 78 6.13 9.88 20.60
C ARG A 78 5.92 8.65 21.49
N GLY A 79 6.85 7.70 21.42
CA GLY A 79 6.80 6.45 22.18
C GLY A 79 5.79 5.43 21.65
N LYS A 80 5.07 5.74 20.56
CA LYS A 80 4.22 4.77 19.86
C LYS A 80 5.03 4.05 18.79
N GLN A 81 4.72 2.78 18.61
CA GLN A 81 5.40 1.93 17.64
C GLN A 81 4.36 1.15 16.84
N LEU A 82 4.74 0.82 15.62
CA LEU A 82 3.97 -0.08 14.78
C LEU A 82 4.01 -1.49 15.37
N ARG A 83 2.91 -2.22 15.23
CA ARG A 83 2.84 -3.63 15.62
C ARG A 83 3.83 -4.45 14.78
N PRO A 84 4.64 -5.33 15.40
CA PRO A 84 5.48 -6.25 14.67
C PRO A 84 4.63 -7.16 13.77
N THR A 85 4.97 -7.21 12.48
CA THR A 85 4.34 -8.11 11.51
C THR A 85 5.45 -8.90 10.82
N PRO A 86 5.89 -10.02 11.41
CA PRO A 86 7.00 -10.78 10.87
C PRO A 86 6.63 -11.38 9.51
N SER A 87 7.63 -11.48 8.62
CA SER A 87 7.48 -12.25 7.39
C SER A 87 7.22 -13.71 7.76
N ILE A 88 6.19 -14.30 7.16
CA ILE A 88 5.91 -15.73 7.27
C ILE A 88 6.63 -16.40 6.09
N PRO A 89 7.81 -17.02 6.29
CA PRO A 89 8.46 -17.73 5.22
C PRO A 89 7.62 -18.96 4.86
N ASN A 90 7.65 -19.32 3.58
CA ASN A 90 7.12 -20.62 3.18
C ASN A 90 7.93 -21.72 3.88
N PRO A 91 7.27 -22.79 4.38
CA PRO A 91 7.98 -23.93 4.91
C PRO A 91 8.97 -24.46 3.87
N PRO A 92 10.20 -24.84 4.26
CA PRO A 92 11.20 -25.37 3.31
C PRO A 92 10.74 -26.66 2.63
N GLU A 93 9.84 -27.41 3.28
CA GLU A 93 9.19 -28.62 2.78
C GLU A 93 7.98 -28.36 1.86
N SER A 94 7.62 -27.09 1.63
CA SER A 94 6.50 -26.75 0.74
C SER A 94 6.93 -26.90 -0.71
N GLU A 95 6.45 -27.96 -1.36
CA GLU A 95 6.52 -28.06 -2.82
C GLU A 95 5.48 -27.13 -3.46
N ARG A 96 5.87 -26.39 -4.50
CA ARG A 96 4.91 -25.61 -5.30
C ARG A 96 4.05 -26.59 -6.08
N ALA A 97 2.73 -26.44 -6.01
CA ALA A 97 1.84 -27.19 -6.89
C ALA A 97 2.21 -26.94 -8.36
N GLU A 98 2.22 -27.99 -9.17
CA GLU A 98 2.40 -27.87 -10.61
C GLU A 98 1.23 -27.07 -11.18
N VAL A 99 1.48 -25.83 -11.60
CA VAL A 99 0.46 -24.95 -12.17
C VAL A 99 0.31 -25.33 -13.65
N PRO A 100 -0.88 -25.81 -14.08
CA PRO A 100 -1.13 -26.08 -15.50
C PRO A 100 -0.86 -24.84 -16.33
N LEU A 101 -0.39 -25.04 -17.56
CA LEU A 101 -0.07 -23.95 -18.48
C LEU A 101 -1.37 -23.22 -18.88
N ASP A 102 -1.69 -22.17 -18.13
CA ASP A 102 -2.85 -21.33 -18.41
C ASP A 102 -2.51 -20.29 -19.51
N PRO A 103 -3.53 -19.65 -20.11
CA PRO A 103 -3.31 -18.67 -21.18
C PRO A 103 -2.43 -17.47 -20.78
N ALA A 104 -2.36 -17.11 -19.49
CA ALA A 104 -1.52 -16.02 -18.99
C ALA A 104 -0.04 -16.47 -18.87
N LEU A 105 0.20 -17.71 -18.43
CA LEU A 105 1.53 -18.32 -18.36
C LEU A 105 2.09 -18.73 -19.74
N ALA A 106 1.24 -18.88 -20.76
CA ALA A 106 1.63 -19.31 -22.10
C ALA A 106 2.64 -18.37 -22.77
N ILE A 107 2.52 -17.05 -22.54
CA ILE A 107 3.43 -16.05 -23.12
C ILE A 107 4.82 -16.16 -22.50
N ALA A 108 4.90 -16.20 -21.16
CA ALA A 108 6.17 -16.32 -20.44
C ALA A 108 6.90 -17.62 -20.81
N ASN A 109 6.17 -18.74 -20.87
CA ASN A 109 6.73 -20.03 -21.29
C ASN A 109 7.25 -20.03 -22.73
N ARG A 110 6.59 -19.30 -23.64
CA ARG A 110 7.04 -19.16 -25.03
C ARG A 110 8.36 -18.40 -25.12
N PHE A 111 8.55 -17.36 -24.31
CA PHE A 111 9.82 -16.63 -24.25
C PHE A 111 10.96 -17.50 -23.71
N SER A 112 10.72 -18.31 -22.67
CA SER A 112 11.73 -19.26 -22.18
C SER A 112 12.13 -20.27 -23.26
N LYS A 113 11.17 -20.86 -23.98
CA LYS A 113 11.46 -21.81 -25.08
C LYS A 113 12.20 -21.19 -26.26
N LEU A 114 11.97 -19.91 -26.56
CA LEU A 114 12.68 -19.19 -27.63
C LEU A 114 14.09 -18.78 -27.20
N ALA A 115 14.34 -18.57 -25.90
CA ALA A 115 15.67 -18.25 -25.38
C ALA A 115 16.62 -19.46 -25.37
N GLU A 116 16.08 -20.68 -25.43
CA GLU A 116 16.83 -21.94 -25.49
C GLU A 116 17.12 -22.41 -26.94
N GLN A 117 16.64 -21.70 -27.96
CA GLN A 117 16.86 -21.96 -29.39
C GLN A 117 17.98 -21.08 -29.96
#